data_AF-A0A932GU51-F1
#
_entry.id   AF-A0A932GU51-F1
#
_cell.length_a   1.000
_cell.length_b   1.000
_cell.length_c   1.000
_cell.angle_alpha   90.00
_cell.angle_beta   90.00
_cell.angle_gamma   90.00
#
_symmetry.space_group_name_H-M   'P 1'
#
loop_
_entity.id
_entity.type
_entity.pdbx_description
1 polymer ?
#
loop_
_entity_poly.entity_id
_entity_poly.type
_entity_poly.pdbx_seq_one_letter_code
_entity_poly.pdbx_strand_id
1 'polypeptide(L)'
;MGSFRYSEWDGSQELFDLDTDEIMSQLGRLVSQYGDLSQALRALQRNGIRNNQGRQLPSLDKLLEQLRQMKREQLDKYNLSSIMDEIRQKLDEILKTERQGIQRKLDEAKKKAESASGELSPEVQQRLLQSIEERAAQNQERLDQLPPDIGGQIRELTD
;
A
#
# COMPACT_ATOMS: atom_id res chain seq x y z
N MET A 1 -5.94 10.48 12.58
CA MET A 1 -7.39 10.19 12.50
C MET A 1 -7.89 10.72 11.17
N GLY A 2 -8.28 9.84 10.24
CA GLY A 2 -8.80 10.25 8.93
C GLY A 2 -10.22 10.83 9.08
N SER A 3 -10.46 12.00 8.50
CA SER A 3 -11.80 12.59 8.44
C SER A 3 -12.63 11.86 7.40
N PHE A 4 -13.67 11.16 7.84
CA PHE A 4 -14.67 10.57 6.95
C PHE A 4 -15.73 11.63 6.66
N ARG A 5 -15.93 11.94 5.38
CA ARG A 5 -16.97 12.85 4.92
C ARG A 5 -18.12 12.02 4.38
N TYR A 6 -19.19 11.94 5.14
CA TYR A 6 -20.45 11.37 4.70
C TYR A 6 -21.20 12.45 3.89
N SER A 7 -21.76 12.06 2.75
CA SER A 7 -22.68 12.89 1.96
C SER A 7 -24.03 12.18 1.89
N GLU A 8 -25.10 12.97 1.82
CA GLU A 8 -26.44 12.42 1.52
C GLU A 8 -26.45 11.79 0.12
N TRP A 9 -27.33 10.79 -0.05
CA TRP A 9 -27.49 10.09 -1.31
C TRP A 9 -28.20 11.00 -2.32
N ASP A 10 -27.49 11.38 -3.39
CA ASP A 10 -27.91 12.35 -4.41
C ASP A 10 -28.59 11.70 -5.63
N GLY A 11 -28.82 10.39 -5.59
CA GLY A 11 -29.49 9.63 -6.66
C GLY A 11 -28.68 9.44 -7.95
N SER A 12 -27.48 10.04 -8.07
CA SER A 12 -26.60 9.86 -9.24
C SER A 12 -25.83 8.53 -9.22
N GLN A 13 -25.92 7.80 -8.11
CA GLN A 13 -25.23 6.53 -7.87
C GLN A 13 -26.15 5.35 -8.21
N GLU A 14 -26.21 4.99 -9.50
CA GLU A 14 -26.76 3.70 -9.95
C GLU A 14 -25.79 2.57 -9.58
N LEU A 15 -25.69 2.26 -8.29
CA LEU A 15 -24.82 1.17 -7.81
C LEU A 15 -25.44 -0.21 -8.03
N PHE A 16 -26.74 -0.26 -8.32
CA PHE A 16 -27.49 -1.50 -8.49
C PHE A 16 -28.56 -1.33 -9.58
N ASP A 17 -28.53 -2.20 -10.60
CA ASP A 17 -29.57 -2.36 -11.65
C ASP A 17 -30.84 -2.99 -11.03
N LEU A 18 -31.40 -2.33 -10.00
CA LEU A 18 -32.59 -2.73 -9.28
C LEU A 18 -33.77 -1.89 -9.81
N ASP A 19 -34.53 -2.44 -10.75
CA ASP A 19 -35.75 -1.81 -11.24
C ASP A 19 -36.77 -1.66 -10.10
N THR A 20 -36.96 -0.43 -9.61
CA THR A 20 -37.83 -0.11 -8.46
C THR A 20 -39.26 -0.60 -8.68
N ASP A 21 -39.75 -0.55 -9.92
CA ASP A 21 -41.08 -1.04 -10.30
C ASP A 21 -41.22 -2.56 -10.12
N GLU A 22 -40.15 -3.31 -10.41
CA GLU A 22 -40.14 -4.76 -10.21
C GLU A 22 -40.20 -5.12 -8.71
N ILE A 23 -39.50 -4.35 -7.87
CA ILE A 23 -39.54 -4.49 -6.41
C ILE A 23 -40.96 -4.28 -5.89
N MET A 24 -41.61 -3.19 -6.32
CA MET A 24 -42.97 -2.86 -5.89
C MET A 24 -43.98 -3.91 -6.35
N SER A 25 -43.83 -4.44 -7.57
CA SER A 25 -44.70 -5.50 -8.10
C SER A 25 -44.57 -6.81 -7.31
N GLN A 26 -43.34 -7.20 -6.93
CA GLN A 26 -43.10 -8.40 -6.14
C GLN A 26 -43.55 -8.22 -4.70
N LEU A 27 -43.32 -7.05 -4.10
CA LEU A 27 -43.80 -6.74 -2.77
C LEU A 27 -45.33 -6.80 -2.71
N GLY A 28 -46.03 -6.26 -3.72
CA GLY A 28 -47.48 -6.37 -3.84
C GLY A 28 -47.97 -7.83 -3.92
N ARG A 29 -47.28 -8.69 -4.67
CA ARG A 29 -47.56 -10.14 -4.71
C ARG A 29 -47.36 -10.81 -3.36
N LEU A 30 -46.26 -10.54 -2.67
CA LEU A 30 -45.94 -11.12 -1.36
C LEU A 30 -46.92 -10.63 -0.28
N VAL A 31 -47.29 -9.35 -0.28
CA VAL A 31 -48.31 -8.82 0.63
C VAL A 31 -49.67 -9.48 0.37
N SER A 32 -50.03 -9.68 -0.90
CA SER A 32 -51.27 -10.39 -1.26
C SER A 32 -51.24 -11.86 -0.85
N GLN A 33 -50.06 -12.49 -0.86
CA GLN A 33 -49.86 -13.89 -0.48
C GLN A 33 -49.85 -14.12 1.03
N TYR A 34 -49.13 -13.27 1.79
CA TYR A 34 -48.93 -13.43 3.24
C TYR A 34 -49.92 -12.63 4.08
N GLY A 35 -50.65 -11.68 3.48
CA GLY A 35 -51.60 -10.81 4.17
C GLY A 35 -50.96 -9.78 5.12
N ASP A 36 -49.63 -9.80 5.26
CA ASP A 36 -48.86 -8.92 6.15
C ASP A 36 -47.59 -8.41 5.45
N LEU A 37 -47.44 -7.08 5.44
CA LEU A 37 -46.28 -6.38 4.92
C LEU A 37 -44.98 -6.76 5.64
N SER A 38 -45.04 -7.01 6.95
CA SER A 38 -43.86 -7.35 7.73
C SER A 38 -43.26 -8.70 7.30
N GLN A 39 -44.12 -9.67 6.97
CA GLN A 39 -43.72 -10.98 6.48
C GLN A 39 -43.24 -10.91 5.03
N ALA A 40 -43.93 -10.13 4.19
CA ALA A 40 -43.52 -9.90 2.81
C ALA A 40 -42.11 -9.29 2.71
N LEU A 41 -41.83 -8.24 3.50
CA LEU A 41 -40.50 -7.63 3.58
C LEU A 41 -39.44 -8.61 4.06
N ARG A 42 -39.75 -9.43 5.07
CA ARG A 42 -38.81 -10.41 5.61
C ARG A 42 -38.54 -11.57 4.65
N ALA A 43 -39.52 -11.92 3.81
CA ALA A 43 -39.37 -12.90 2.73
C ALA A 43 -38.52 -12.33 1.58
N LEU A 44 -38.76 -11.07 1.20
CA LEU A 44 -38.00 -10.36 0.18
C LEU A 44 -36.53 -10.17 0.59
N GLN A 45 -36.27 -9.82 1.85
CA GLN A 45 -34.92 -9.69 2.41
C GLN A 45 -34.12 -11.00 2.31
N ARG A 46 -34.75 -12.14 2.61
CA ARG A 46 -34.09 -13.46 2.65
C ARG A 46 -33.95 -14.11 1.29
N ASN A 47 -35.00 -14.07 0.47
CA ASN A 47 -35.06 -14.83 -0.78
C ASN A 47 -34.62 -14.01 -1.99
N GLY A 48 -34.48 -12.69 -1.83
CA GLY A 48 -34.28 -11.78 -2.94
C GLY A 48 -35.55 -11.64 -3.78
N ILE A 49 -35.39 -10.98 -4.92
CA ILE A 49 -36.49 -10.63 -5.82
C ILE A 49 -36.28 -11.42 -7.11
N ARG A 50 -37.33 -12.08 -7.62
CA ARG A 50 -37.28 -12.59 -9.00
C ARG A 50 -37.93 -11.58 -9.90
N ASN A 51 -37.25 -11.18 -10.97
CA ASN A 51 -37.88 -10.34 -11.96
C ASN A 51 -38.81 -11.14 -12.90
N ASN A 52 -39.55 -10.42 -13.73
CA ASN A 52 -40.49 -11.02 -14.68
C ASN A 52 -39.76 -11.79 -15.81
N GLN A 53 -38.45 -11.61 -15.94
CA GLN A 53 -37.59 -12.31 -16.89
C GLN A 53 -36.91 -13.57 -16.28
N GLY A 54 -37.23 -13.92 -15.03
CA GLY A 54 -36.65 -15.08 -14.33
C GLY A 54 -35.24 -14.86 -13.75
N ARG A 55 -34.66 -13.67 -13.88
CA ARG A 55 -33.42 -13.25 -13.20
C ARG A 55 -33.70 -13.08 -11.71
N GLN A 56 -32.89 -13.73 -10.88
CA GLN A 56 -32.96 -13.60 -9.43
C GLN A 56 -32.01 -12.49 -8.98
N LEU A 57 -32.57 -11.41 -8.47
CA LEU A 57 -31.84 -10.32 -7.85
C LEU A 57 -31.30 -10.78 -6.49
N PRO A 58 -30.10 -10.34 -6.10
CA PRO A 58 -29.49 -10.73 -4.83
C PRO A 58 -30.37 -10.38 -3.62
N SER A 59 -30.43 -11.27 -2.64
CA SER A 59 -30.97 -10.96 -1.30
C SER A 59 -30.18 -9.85 -0.63
N LEU A 60 -30.79 -9.11 0.31
CA LEU A 60 -30.06 -8.08 1.08
C LEU A 60 -28.87 -8.67 1.85
N ASP A 61 -28.97 -9.92 2.31
CA ASP A 61 -27.87 -10.62 2.97
C ASP A 61 -26.65 -10.79 2.04
N LYS A 62 -26.91 -11.13 0.77
CA LYS A 62 -25.89 -11.22 -0.28
C LYS A 62 -25.28 -9.87 -0.63
N LEU A 63 -26.09 -8.81 -0.67
CA LEU A 63 -25.60 -7.44 -0.89
C LEU A 63 -24.71 -6.97 0.27
N LEU A 64 -25.10 -7.26 1.51
CA LEU A 64 -24.28 -6.97 2.70
C LEU A 64 -22.97 -7.75 2.70
N GLU A 65 -23.01 -9.03 2.29
CA GLU A 65 -21.82 -9.86 2.14
C GLU A 65 -20.86 -9.27 1.10
N GLN A 66 -21.38 -8.88 -0.07
CA GLN A 66 -20.61 -8.23 -1.13
C GLN A 66 -20.03 -6.88 -0.68
N LEU A 67 -20.83 -6.05 0.02
CA LEU A 67 -20.36 -4.77 0.55
C LEU A 67 -19.24 -4.96 1.59
N ARG A 68 -19.36 -5.97 2.46
CA ARG A 68 -18.30 -6.34 3.43
C ARG A 68 -17.03 -6.82 2.72
N GLN A 69 -17.18 -7.53 1.60
CA GLN A 69 -16.03 -7.94 0.78
C GLN A 69 -15.37 -6.72 0.14
N MET A 70 -16.13 -5.84 -0.53
CA MET A 70 -15.59 -4.61 -1.12
C MET A 70 -14.88 -3.74 -0.08
N LYS A 71 -15.46 -3.62 1.12
CA LYS A 71 -14.81 -2.91 2.24
C LYS A 71 -13.48 -3.54 2.61
N ARG A 72 -13.41 -4.87 2.72
CA ARG A 72 -12.15 -5.59 3.03
C ARG A 72 -11.12 -5.38 1.94
N GLU A 73 -11.49 -5.55 0.67
CA GLU A 73 -10.58 -5.35 -0.46
C GLU A 73 -10.04 -3.92 -0.52
N GLN A 74 -10.87 -2.92 -0.23
CA GLN A 74 -10.43 -1.52 -0.13
C GLN A 74 -9.47 -1.34 1.04
N LEU A 75 -9.80 -1.84 2.22
CA LEU A 75 -8.90 -1.79 3.38
C LEU A 75 -7.58 -2.51 3.11
N ASP A 76 -7.61 -3.66 2.44
CA ASP A 76 -6.43 -4.43 2.08
C ASP A 76 -5.54 -3.68 1.08
N LYS A 77 -6.15 -3.02 0.08
CA LYS A 77 -5.45 -2.12 -0.85
C LYS A 77 -4.74 -0.97 -0.14
N TYR A 78 -5.28 -0.51 0.99
CA TYR A 78 -4.75 0.59 1.78
C TYR A 78 -4.11 0.13 3.10
N ASN A 79 -3.76 -1.16 3.24
CA ASN A 79 -3.03 -1.64 4.40
C ASN A 79 -1.63 -1.01 4.38
N LEU A 80 -1.49 0.11 5.11
CA LEU A 80 -0.24 0.83 5.32
C LEU A 80 0.90 -0.10 5.75
N SER A 81 0.60 -1.24 6.39
CA SER A 81 1.60 -2.24 6.74
C SER A 81 2.40 -2.73 5.54
N SER A 82 1.75 -3.08 4.42
CA SER A 82 2.46 -3.61 3.23
C SER A 82 3.36 -2.55 2.61
N ILE A 83 2.86 -1.32 2.48
CA ILE A 83 3.65 -0.20 1.93
C ILE A 83 4.83 0.11 2.86
N MET A 84 4.63 0.05 4.18
CA MET A 84 5.72 0.26 5.14
C MET A 84 6.75 -0.88 5.09
N ASP A 85 6.33 -2.12 4.87
CA ASP A 85 7.24 -3.25 4.69
C ASP A 85 8.06 -3.10 3.40
N GLU A 86 7.44 -2.65 2.30
CA GLU A 86 8.14 -2.34 1.04
C GLU A 86 9.16 -1.20 1.21
N ILE A 87 8.82 -0.15 1.97
CA ILE A 87 9.75 0.95 2.26
C ILE A 87 10.95 0.45 3.07
N ARG A 88 10.74 -0.42 4.08
CA ARG A 88 11.85 -1.04 4.83
C ARG A 88 12.76 -1.84 3.91
N GLN A 89 12.18 -2.70 3.06
CA GLN A 89 12.97 -3.51 2.12
C GLN A 89 13.82 -2.64 1.18
N LYS A 90 13.23 -1.57 0.62
CA LYS A 90 13.97 -0.63 -0.23
C LYS A 90 15.07 0.10 0.52
N LEU A 91 14.84 0.50 1.77
CA LEU A 91 15.87 1.12 2.60
C LEU A 91 17.03 0.15 2.87
N ASP A 92 16.74 -1.09 3.22
CA ASP A 92 17.77 -2.12 3.43
C ASP A 92 18.60 -2.35 2.17
N GLU A 93 17.96 -2.36 0.99
CA GLU A 93 18.65 -2.45 -0.30
C GLU A 93 19.55 -1.24 -0.58
N ILE A 94 19.08 -0.03 -0.28
CA ILE A 94 19.86 1.20 -0.41
C ILE A 94 21.08 1.16 0.52
N LEU A 95 20.90 0.81 1.79
CA LEU A 95 21.99 0.71 2.76
C LEU A 95 23.05 -0.31 2.34
N LYS A 96 22.60 -1.46 1.84
CA LYS A 96 23.51 -2.49 1.31
C LYS A 96 24.28 -1.97 0.10
N THR A 97 23.60 -1.26 -0.81
CA THR A 97 24.21 -0.69 -2.00
C THR A 97 25.23 0.39 -1.64
N GLU A 98 24.92 1.24 -0.67
CA GLU A 98 25.80 2.31 -0.21
C GLU A 98 27.07 1.74 0.44
N ARG A 99 26.93 0.76 1.34
CA ARG A 99 28.08 0.05 1.95
C ARG A 99 28.98 -0.59 0.88
N GLN A 100 28.38 -1.24 -0.12
CA GLN A 100 29.13 -1.81 -1.24
C GLN A 100 29.79 -0.75 -2.11
N GLY A 101 29.11 0.38 -2.35
CA GLY A 101 29.63 1.52 -3.11
C GLY A 101 30.86 2.15 -2.44
N ILE A 102 30.82 2.33 -1.13
CA ILE A 102 31.95 2.82 -0.33
C ILE A 102 33.14 1.87 -0.46
N GLN A 103 32.92 0.56 -0.31
CA GLN A 103 33.98 -0.43 -0.43
C GLN A 103 34.60 -0.44 -1.84
N ARG A 104 33.77 -0.38 -2.89
CA ARG A 104 34.24 -0.31 -4.28
C ARG A 104 35.09 0.92 -4.52
N LYS A 105 34.66 2.11 -4.06
CA LYS A 105 35.43 3.35 -4.18
C LYS A 105 36.77 3.27 -3.45
N LEU A 106 36.82 2.62 -2.29
CA LEU A 106 38.07 2.36 -1.57
C LEU A 106 39.01 1.47 -2.37
N ASP A 107 38.51 0.34 -2.87
CA ASP A 107 39.31 -0.61 -3.65
C ASP A 107 39.82 -0.01 -4.96
N GLU A 108 39.00 0.81 -5.64
CA GLU A 108 39.40 1.56 -6.83
C GLU A 108 40.47 2.60 -6.52
N ALA A 109 40.35 3.32 -5.40
CA ALA A 109 41.34 4.30 -4.97
C ALA A 109 42.69 3.61 -4.68
N LYS A 110 42.68 2.46 -4.00
CA LYS A 110 43.87 1.64 -3.73
C LYS A 110 44.53 1.18 -5.02
N LYS A 111 43.76 0.60 -5.95
CA LYS A 111 44.28 0.17 -7.26
C LYS A 111 44.86 1.33 -8.08
N LYS A 112 44.20 2.50 -8.08
CA LYS A 112 44.71 3.71 -8.76
C LYS A 112 46.01 4.21 -8.13
N ALA A 113 46.15 4.14 -6.82
CA ALA A 113 47.41 4.49 -6.16
C ALA A 113 48.54 3.51 -6.49
N GLU A 114 48.25 2.21 -6.57
CA GLU A 114 49.24 1.21 -6.96
C GLU A 114 49.69 1.38 -8.43
N SER A 115 48.75 1.70 -9.32
CA SER A 115 49.00 1.85 -10.76
C SER A 115 49.53 3.23 -11.19
N ALA A 116 49.27 4.30 -10.43
CA ALA A 116 49.78 5.65 -10.69
C ALA A 116 51.19 5.90 -10.12
N SER A 117 51.96 4.83 -9.87
CA SER A 117 53.30 4.80 -9.28
C SER A 117 54.40 5.53 -10.11
N GLY A 118 54.03 6.39 -11.06
CA GLY A 118 54.93 7.21 -11.87
C GLY A 118 54.52 8.69 -12.08
N GLU A 119 53.31 9.13 -11.69
CA GLU A 119 52.83 10.50 -11.99
C GLU A 119 52.77 11.44 -10.77
N LEU A 120 52.75 10.91 -9.54
CA LEU A 120 52.62 11.67 -8.29
C LEU A 120 53.71 11.28 -7.28
N SER A 121 54.18 12.23 -6.46
CA SER A 121 55.11 11.93 -5.36
C SER A 121 54.47 10.93 -4.38
N PRO A 122 55.21 9.92 -3.88
CA PRO A 122 54.68 8.85 -3.03
C PRO A 122 54.01 9.37 -1.74
N GLU A 123 54.48 10.49 -1.17
CA GLU A 123 53.88 11.13 0.00
C GLU A 123 52.48 11.72 -0.28
N VAL A 124 52.28 12.29 -1.47
CA VAL A 124 50.98 12.87 -1.86
C VAL A 124 49.96 11.76 -2.08
N GLN A 125 50.40 10.64 -2.66
CA GLN A 125 49.57 9.48 -2.92
C GLN A 125 49.11 8.79 -1.64
N GLN A 126 50.01 8.63 -0.65
CA GLN A 126 49.67 8.10 0.67
C GLN A 126 48.68 9.00 1.42
N ARG A 127 48.86 10.33 1.41
CA ARG A 127 47.92 11.26 2.04
C ARG A 127 46.54 11.21 1.38
N LEU A 128 46.49 11.06 0.06
CA LEU A 128 45.22 10.95 -0.66
C LEU A 128 44.49 9.66 -0.27
N LEU A 129 45.18 8.52 -0.27
CA LEU A 129 44.62 7.24 0.17
C LEU A 129 44.11 7.31 1.61
N GLN A 130 44.93 7.82 2.52
CA GLN A 130 44.56 7.97 3.93
C GLN A 130 43.30 8.84 4.09
N SER A 131 43.20 9.95 3.34
CA SER A 131 41.99 10.79 3.36
C SER A 131 40.75 10.10 2.79
N ILE A 132 40.90 9.17 1.85
CA ILE A 132 39.78 8.40 1.29
C ILE A 132 39.37 7.30 2.28
N GLU A 133 40.33 6.62 2.91
CA GLU A 133 40.10 5.64 3.96
C GLU A 133 39.39 6.26 5.17
N GLU A 134 39.84 7.42 5.65
CA GLU A 134 39.21 8.15 6.75
C GLU A 134 37.77 8.55 6.41
N ARG A 135 37.53 9.07 5.20
CA ARG A 135 36.16 9.42 4.75
C ARG A 135 35.26 8.20 4.64
N ALA A 136 35.79 7.09 4.13
CA ALA A 136 35.01 5.86 4.01
C ALA A 136 34.66 5.26 5.38
N ALA A 137 35.60 5.29 6.33
CA ALA A 137 35.36 4.87 7.72
C ALA A 137 34.29 5.75 8.38
N GLN A 138 34.39 7.08 8.25
CA GLN A 138 33.37 8.01 8.77
C GLN A 138 31.99 7.76 8.17
N ASN A 139 31.91 7.49 6.86
CA ASN A 139 30.65 7.18 6.21
C ASN A 139 30.08 5.82 6.69
N GLN A 140 30.91 4.80 6.90
CA GLN A 140 30.47 3.53 7.46
C GLN A 140 29.94 3.69 8.89
N GLU A 141 30.64 4.44 9.74
CA GLU A 141 30.18 4.74 11.10
C GLU A 141 28.84 5.48 11.13
N ARG A 142 28.61 6.42 10.19
CA ARG A 142 27.30 7.07 10.03
C ARG A 142 26.20 6.08 9.68
N LEU A 143 26.46 5.18 8.73
CA LEU A 143 25.50 4.14 8.35
C LEU A 143 25.21 3.15 9.49
N ASP A 144 26.16 2.92 10.39
CA ASP A 144 25.99 2.04 11.54
C ASP A 144 25.25 2.71 12.70
N GLN A 145 25.31 4.04 12.81
CA GLN A 145 24.61 4.84 13.82
C GLN A 145 23.18 5.25 13.40
N LEU A 146 22.69 4.73 12.27
CA LEU A 146 21.36 5.06 11.79
C LEU A 146 20.26 4.71 12.80
N PRO A 147 19.27 5.60 13.02
CA PRO A 147 18.15 5.33 13.88
C PRO A 147 17.38 4.07 13.45
N PRO A 148 16.73 3.33 14.38
CA PRO A 148 15.91 2.18 14.02
C PRO A 148 14.57 2.57 13.37
N ASP A 149 14.21 3.86 13.38
CA ASP A 149 13.00 4.37 12.75
C ASP A 149 13.21 4.74 11.28
N ILE A 150 12.27 4.35 10.42
CA ILE A 150 12.28 4.57 8.96
C ILE A 150 12.41 6.06 8.61
N GLY A 151 11.69 6.93 9.34
CA GLY A 151 11.73 8.37 9.09
C GLY A 151 13.10 8.97 9.42
N GLY A 152 13.73 8.47 10.49
CA GLY A 152 15.10 8.84 10.86
C GLY A 152 16.13 8.41 9.81
N GLN A 153 16.02 7.19 9.30
CA GLN A 153 16.92 6.67 8.26
C GLN A 153 16.84 7.47 6.97
N ILE A 154 15.63 7.79 6.50
CA ILE A 154 15.44 8.58 5.26
C ILE A 154 16.08 9.97 5.41
N ARG A 155 15.92 10.61 6.58
CA ARG A 155 16.46 11.95 6.83
C ARG A 155 17.99 11.95 6.80
N GLU A 156 18.63 11.02 7.51
CA GLU A 156 20.09 10.86 7.54
C GLU A 156 20.69 10.49 6.18
N LEU A 157 19.95 9.78 5.32
CA LEU A 157 20.41 9.43 3.98
C LEU A 157 20.19 10.56 2.94
N THR A 158 19.37 11.56 3.28
CA THR A 158 19.06 12.68 2.37
C THR A 158 19.92 13.91 2.67
N ASP A 159 20.29 14.12 3.94
CA ASP A 159 21.19 15.18 4.41
C ASP A 159 22.67 14.88 4.09
#